data_AF-A0ABD2NV98-F1
#
_entry.id   AF-A0ABD2NV98-F1
#
_cell.length_a   1.000
_cell.length_b   1.000
_cell.length_c   1.000
_cell.angle_alpha   90.00
_cell.angle_beta   90.00
_cell.angle_gamma   90.00
#
_symmetry.space_group_name_H-M   'P 1'
#
loop_
_entity.id
_entity.type
_entity.pdbx_description
1 polymer ?
#
loop_
_entity_poly.entity_id
_entity_poly.type
_entity_poly.pdbx_seq_one_letter_code
_entity_poly.pdbx_strand_id
1 'polypeptide(L)'
;MITGKKQILQTMGDFYQEMYMYKDRNIEINIPNVPKVLNQGSEEIPEITEDDILSALKEMKDEKATGEYGIEIEAIKYGGEEIIRALRYY
;
A
#
# COMPACT_ATOMS: atom_id res chain seq x y z
N MET A 1 29.11 25.10 -7.73
CA MET A 1 27.76 25.10 -7.13
C MET A 1 27.46 23.72 -6.55
N ILE A 2 27.91 23.45 -5.32
CA ILE A 2 27.69 22.17 -4.60
C ILE A 2 26.76 22.37 -3.39
N THR A 3 26.40 23.63 -3.11
CA THR A 3 25.69 24.06 -1.90
C THR A 3 24.19 23.73 -1.93
N GLY A 4 23.53 23.85 -3.09
CA GLY A 4 22.08 23.64 -3.20
C GLY A 4 21.64 22.19 -3.02
N LYS A 5 22.36 21.22 -3.61
CA LYS A 5 22.06 19.79 -3.45
C LYS A 5 22.20 19.36 -1.99
N LYS A 6 23.25 19.86 -1.30
CA LYS A 6 23.48 19.54 0.11
C LYS A 6 22.40 20.12 1.01
N GLN A 7 21.97 21.36 0.74
CA GLN A 7 20.88 22.02 1.47
C GLN A 7 19.55 21.25 1.30
N ILE A 8 19.21 20.84 0.08
CA ILE A 8 17.97 20.10 -0.20
C ILE A 8 17.97 18.75 0.53
N LEU A 9 19.07 18.00 0.47
CA LEU A 9 19.17 16.71 1.16
C LEU A 9 19.08 16.87 2.68
N GLN A 10 19.63 17.96 3.21
CA GLN A 10 19.55 18.26 4.64
C GLN A 10 18.12 18.61 5.06
N THR A 11 17.43 19.48 4.31
CA THR A 11 16.01 19.80 4.57
C THR A 11 15.12 18.57 4.48
N MET A 12 15.34 17.68 3.51
CA MET A 12 14.59 16.43 3.41
C MET A 12 14.87 15.50 4.59
N GLY A 13 16.13 15.37 5.02
CA GLY A 13 16.50 14.57 6.18
C GLY A 13 15.84 15.07 7.46
N ASP A 14 15.92 16.38 7.70
CA ASP A 14 15.33 17.01 8.89
C ASP A 14 13.81 16.82 8.92
N PHE A 15 13.13 16.99 7.78
CA PHE A 15 11.67 16.81 7.66
C PHE A 15 11.22 15.38 8.01
N TYR A 16 11.84 14.36 7.41
CA TYR A 16 11.43 12.97 7.66
C TYR A 16 11.84 12.51 9.06
N GLN A 17 12.97 12.98 9.58
CA GLN A 17 13.36 12.72 10.96
C GLN A 17 12.32 13.26 11.94
N GLU A 18 11.86 14.50 11.78
CA GLU A 18 10.77 15.06 12.59
C GLU A 18 9.47 14.27 12.45
N MET A 19 9.08 13.92 11.22
CA MET A 19 7.85 13.18 10.94
C MET A 19 7.81 11.82 11.65
N TYR A 20 8.90 11.05 11.60
CA TYR A 20 8.94 9.71 12.20
C TYR A 20 9.21 9.75 13.70
N MET A 21 9.98 10.72 14.21
CA MET A 21 10.20 10.89 15.65
C MET A 21 8.93 11.38 16.39
N TYR A 22 7.99 12.02 15.69
CA TYR A 22 6.71 12.45 16.27
C TYR A 22 5.77 11.27 16.58
N LYS A 23 5.89 10.15 15.85
CA LYS A 23 5.09 8.93 16.09
C LYS A 23 5.47 8.19 17.37
N ASP A 24 6.73 8.28 17.82
CA ASP A 24 7.22 7.59 19.02
C ASP A 24 6.94 8.34 20.33
N ARG A 25 6.54 9.60 20.25
CA ARG A 25 6.02 10.31 21.41
C ARG A 25 4.55 9.89 21.54
N ASN A 26 4.25 9.06 22.53
CA ASN A 26 2.90 8.86 23.08
C ASN A 26 2.37 10.21 23.59
N ILE A 27 2.05 11.10 22.66
CA ILE A 27 1.32 12.33 22.93
C ILE A 27 -0.10 11.82 23.13
N GLU A 28 -0.62 11.93 24.35
CA GLU A 28 -2.06 12.02 24.55
C GLU A 28 -2.53 13.23 23.76
N ILE A 29 -2.87 13.00 22.50
CA ILE A 29 -3.24 14.06 21.59
C ILE A 29 -4.67 14.44 21.97
N ASN A 30 -4.81 15.45 22.84
CA ASN A 30 -6.03 16.21 22.97
C ASN A 30 -6.19 17.03 21.68
N ILE A 31 -6.54 16.36 20.57
CA ILE A 31 -6.81 17.00 19.29
C ILE A 31 -8.24 17.52 19.40
N PRO A 32 -8.47 18.85 19.44
CA PRO A 32 -9.80 19.33 19.20
C PRO A 32 -10.11 19.00 17.74
N ASN A 33 -11.01 18.04 17.56
CA ASN A 33 -11.70 17.78 16.29
C ASN A 33 -10.86 17.11 15.18
N VAL A 34 -10.15 16.01 15.48
CA VAL A 34 -10.07 14.96 14.44
C VAL A 34 -11.47 14.36 14.36
N PRO A 35 -12.16 14.40 13.22
CA PRO A 35 -13.37 13.61 13.07
C PRO A 35 -12.92 12.15 13.26
N LYS A 36 -13.27 11.58 14.42
CA LYS A 36 -13.25 10.13 14.59
C LYS A 36 -14.11 9.60 13.46
N VAL A 37 -13.49 8.99 12.46
CA VAL A 37 -14.21 8.18 11.48
C VAL A 37 -14.79 7.03 12.29
N LEU A 38 -16.00 7.26 12.82
CA LEU A 38 -16.85 6.19 13.33
C LEU A 38 -17.04 5.27 12.14
N ASN A 39 -16.46 4.08 12.22
CA ASN A 39 -16.84 2.99 11.33
C ASN A 39 -18.37 2.88 11.44
N GLN A 40 -19.09 3.37 10.43
CA GLN A 40 -20.55 3.51 10.48
C GLN A 40 -21.27 2.17 10.34
N GLY A 41 -20.56 1.05 10.45
CA GLY A 41 -21.16 -0.26 10.64
C GLY A 41 -22.01 -0.73 9.45
N SER A 42 -21.79 -0.21 8.24
CA SER A 42 -22.49 -0.71 7.04
C SER A 42 -21.76 -0.45 5.72
N GLU A 43 -20.43 -0.37 5.69
CA GLU A 43 -19.76 -0.60 4.41
C GLU A 43 -19.80 -2.11 4.18
N GLU A 44 -20.77 -2.56 3.38
CA GLU A 44 -20.72 -3.90 2.82
C GLU A 44 -19.39 -4.04 2.09
N ILE A 45 -18.60 -5.05 2.47
CA ILE A 45 -17.38 -5.38 1.75
C ILE A 45 -17.83 -5.77 0.33
N PRO A 46 -17.37 -5.07 -0.72
CA PRO A 46 -17.78 -5.41 -2.07
C PRO A 46 -17.32 -6.82 -2.40
N GLU A 47 -18.20 -7.60 -3.03
CA GLU A 47 -17.82 -8.90 -3.56
C GLU A 47 -16.72 -8.71 -4.62
N ILE A 48 -15.66 -9.50 -4.50
CA ILE A 48 -14.59 -9.53 -5.51
C ILE A 48 -15.09 -10.37 -6.67
N THR A 49 -15.24 -9.76 -7.84
CA THR A 49 -15.70 -10.45 -9.04
C THR A 49 -14.54 -11.05 -9.84
N GLU A 50 -14.85 -11.97 -10.75
CA GLU A 50 -13.85 -12.51 -11.69
C GLU A 50 -13.24 -11.41 -12.57
N ASP A 51 -14.04 -10.42 -12.96
CA ASP A 51 -13.60 -9.28 -13.77
C ASP A 51 -12.59 -8.39 -13.01
N ASP A 52 -12.76 -8.24 -11.69
CA ASP A 52 -11.80 -7.51 -10.85
C ASP A 52 -10.44 -8.21 -10.83
N ILE A 53 -10.44 -9.55 -10.73
CA ILE A 53 -9.22 -10.36 -10.72
C ILE A 53 -8.52 -10.31 -12.07
N LEU A 54 -9.28 -10.46 -13.17
CA LEU A 54 -8.76 -10.36 -14.52
C LEU A 54 -8.15 -8.98 -14.79
N SER A 55 -8.83 -7.93 -14.33
CA SER A 55 -8.35 -6.55 -14.44
C SER A 55 -7.05 -6.36 -13.65
N ALA A 56 -7.00 -6.85 -12.40
CA ALA A 56 -5.80 -6.77 -11.58
C ALA A 56 -4.61 -7.50 -12.20
N LEU A 57 -4.80 -8.73 -12.71
CA LEU A 57 -3.75 -9.50 -13.38
C LEU A 57 -3.23 -8.80 -14.64
N LYS A 58 -4.12 -8.15 -15.39
CA LYS A 58 -3.77 -7.39 -16.60
C LYS A 58 -2.97 -6.12 -16.28
N GLU A 59 -3.29 -5.44 -15.18
CA GLU A 59 -2.63 -4.19 -14.78
C GLU A 59 -1.32 -4.38 -14.01
N MET A 60 -1.05 -5.60 -13.53
CA MET A 60 0.22 -5.95 -12.93
C MET A 60 1.37 -5.62 -13.90
N LYS A 61 2.42 -4.97 -13.39
CA LYS A 61 3.61 -4.62 -14.18
C LYS A 61 4.68 -5.66 -13.97
N ASP A 62 5.36 -6.02 -15.05
CA ASP A 62 6.48 -6.97 -15.02
C ASP A 62 7.72 -6.35 -14.35
N GLU A 63 8.72 -7.19 -14.11
CA GLU A 63 10.06 -6.81 -13.61
C GLU A 63 10.01 -6.06 -12.27
N LYS A 64 9.05 -6.41 -11.41
CA LYS A 64 9.01 -5.90 -10.04
C LYS A 64 9.76 -6.82 -9.10
N ALA A 65 10.34 -6.20 -8.08
CA ALA A 65 10.96 -6.95 -7.00
C ALA A 65 9.92 -7.86 -6.34
N THR A 66 10.32 -9.11 -6.11
CA THR A 66 9.51 -10.09 -5.41
C THR A 66 9.27 -9.67 -3.95
N GLY A 67 8.11 -10.04 -3.41
CA GLY A 67 7.81 -9.85 -1.99
C GLY A 67 8.55 -10.84 -1.08
N GLU A 68 8.10 -10.93 0.17
CA GLU A 68 8.71 -11.78 1.22
C GLU A 68 8.76 -13.28 0.86
N TYR A 69 7.87 -13.74 -0.02
CA TYR A 69 7.79 -15.13 -0.48
C TYR A 69 8.59 -15.42 -1.74
N GLY A 70 9.28 -14.44 -2.33
CA GLY A 70 10.09 -14.65 -3.52
C GLY A 70 9.29 -14.99 -4.79
N ILE A 71 7.98 -14.74 -4.80
CA ILE A 71 7.11 -15.02 -5.95
C ILE A 71 7.21 -13.86 -6.94
N GLU A 72 7.57 -14.16 -8.18
CA GLU A 72 7.60 -13.24 -9.30
C GLU A 72 6.18 -12.91 -9.79
N ILE A 73 5.96 -11.69 -10.26
CA ILE A 73 4.65 -11.22 -10.73
C ILE A 73 4.21 -12.02 -11.95
N GLU A 74 5.15 -12.40 -12.79
CA GLU A 74 4.99 -13.20 -13.99
C GLU A 74 4.43 -14.60 -13.66
N ALA A 75 4.85 -15.16 -12.52
CA ALA A 75 4.32 -16.43 -12.02
C ALA A 75 2.84 -16.31 -11.62
N ILE A 76 2.47 -15.17 -10.99
CA ILE A 76 1.08 -14.88 -10.62
C ILE A 76 0.21 -14.66 -11.86
N LYS A 77 0.71 -13.91 -12.85
CA LYS A 77 0.03 -13.72 -14.13
C LYS A 77 -0.19 -15.03 -14.88
N TYR A 78 0.84 -15.87 -14.95
CA TYR A 78 0.74 -17.17 -15.60
C TYR A 78 -0.23 -18.12 -14.88
N GLY A 79 -0.22 -18.10 -13.55
CA GLY A 79 -1.15 -18.86 -12.70
C GLY A 79 -2.57 -18.29 -12.63
N GLY A 80 -2.87 -17.19 -13.32
CA GLY A 80 -4.14 -16.48 -13.22
C GLY A 80 -5.38 -17.34 -13.48
N GLU A 81 -5.30 -18.25 -14.46
CA GLU A 81 -6.39 -19.19 -14.75
C GLU A 81 -6.67 -20.16 -13.60
N GLU A 82 -5.63 -20.60 -12.88
CA GLU A 82 -5.80 -21.48 -11.72
C GLU A 82 -6.42 -20.74 -10.53
N ILE A 83 -6.10 -19.46 -10.37
CA ILE A 83 -6.74 -18.60 -9.35
C ILE A 83 -8.25 -18.48 -9.63
N ILE A 84 -8.62 -18.24 -10.89
CA ILE A 84 -10.02 -18.14 -11.32
C ILE A 84 -10.73 -19.50 -11.15
N ARG A 85 -10.09 -20.60 -11.52
CA ARG A 85 -10.63 -21.95 -11.28
C ARG A 85 -10.89 -22.18 -9.79
N ALA A 86 -9.91 -21.90 -8.93
CA ALA A 86 -10.03 -22.12 -7.49
C ALA A 86 -11.21 -21.35 -6.88
N LEU A 87 -11.49 -20.14 -7.36
CA LEU A 87 -12.60 -19.30 -6.88
C LEU A 87 -13.97 -19.81 -7.31
N ARG A 88 -14.08 -20.48 -8.47
CA ARG A 88 -15.35 -21.04 -8.96
C ARG A 88 -15.77 -22.34 -8.25
N TYR A 89 -14.84 -22.98 -7.53
CA TYR A 89 -15.09 -24.23 -6.80
C TYR A 89 -15.13 -24.07 -5.27
N TYR A 90 -15.11 -22.81 -4.79
CA TYR A 90 -15.35 -22.44 -3.38
C TYR A 90 -16.82 -22.09 -3.15
#